data_AF-A0A1S2KAF6-F1
#
_entry.id   AF-A0A1S2KAF6-F1
#
_cell.length_a   1.000
_cell.length_b   1.000
_cell.length_c   1.000
_cell.angle_alpha   90.00
_cell.angle_beta   90.00
_cell.angle_gamma   90.00
#
_symmetry.space_group_name_H-M   'P 1'
#
loop_
_entity.id
_entity.type
_entity.pdbx_description
1 polymer ?
#
loop_
_entity_poly.entity_id
_entity_poly.type
_entity_poly.pdbx_seq_one_letter_code
_entity_poly.pdbx_strand_id
1 'polypeptide(L)' 'MPRPTDSPAWVLARRRAIGDLIRAARLHAKLTQEALALRIGMARHSLNRIEQGHSAARIDVPVADLVR' A
#
# COMPACT_ATOMS: atom_id res chain seq x y z
N MET A 1 -4.43 -7.29 -27.07
CA MET A 1 -4.21 -6.17 -26.13
C MET A 1 -3.50 -6.73 -24.90
N PRO A 2 -2.28 -6.27 -24.55
CA PRO A 2 -1.68 -6.67 -23.28
C PRO A 2 -2.57 -6.19 -22.12
N ARG A 3 -2.84 -7.05 -21.14
CA ARG A 3 -3.58 -6.66 -19.93
C ARG A 3 -2.72 -5.68 -19.11
N PRO A 4 -3.29 -4.62 -18.50
CA PRO A 4 -2.52 -3.60 -17.77
C PRO A 4 -1.79 -4.06 -16.47
N THR A 5 -1.51 -5.35 -16.28
CA THR A 5 -1.14 -5.89 -14.96
C THR A 5 0.35 -6.04 -14.67
N ASP A 6 1.24 -5.85 -15.63
CA ASP A 6 2.66 -6.11 -15.37
C ASP A 6 3.38 -4.80 -15.07
N SER A 7 3.15 -4.27 -13.85
CA SER A 7 4.07 -3.28 -13.30
C SER A 7 5.49 -3.85 -13.37
N PRO A 8 6.50 -3.09 -13.83
CA PRO A 8 7.88 -3.59 -13.89
C PRO A 8 8.33 -4.21 -12.56
N ALA A 9 9.19 -5.22 -12.62
CA ALA A 9 9.63 -5.96 -11.43
C ALA A 9 10.14 -5.04 -10.30
N TRP A 10 10.84 -3.95 -10.65
CA TRP A 10 11.32 -2.96 -9.69
C TRP A 10 10.17 -2.23 -8.95
N VAL A 11 9.04 -1.97 -9.61
CA VAL A 11 7.85 -1.35 -9.01
C VAL A 11 7.24 -2.29 -7.97
N LEU A 12 7.10 -3.57 -8.32
CA LEU A 12 6.58 -4.59 -7.41
C LEU A 12 7.48 -4.77 -6.19
N ALA A 13 8.81 -4.81 -6.40
CA ALA A 13 9.78 -4.87 -5.32
C ALA A 13 9.67 -3.65 -4.39
N ARG A 14 9.52 -2.44 -4.95
CA ARG A 14 9.37 -1.22 -4.16
C ARG A 14 8.08 -1.20 -3.35
N ARG A 15 6.96 -1.66 -3.92
CA ARG A 15 5.67 -1.77 -3.19
C ARG A 15 5.78 -2.72 -2.00
N ARG A 16 6.44 -3.87 -2.17
CA ARG A 16 6.69 -4.82 -1.07
C ARG A 16 7.52 -4.18 0.04
N ALA A 17 8.64 -3.52 -0.32
CA ALA A 17 9.48 -2.83 0.66
C ALA A 17 8.71 -1.74 1.45
N ILE A 18 7.84 -0.97 0.79
CA ILE A 18 6.99 0.02 1.47
C ILE A 18 5.96 -0.68 2.39
N GLY A 19 5.33 -1.75 1.91
CA GLY A 19 4.40 -2.56 2.71
C GLY A 19 5.03 -3.13 3.97
N ASP A 20 6.27 -3.62 3.87
CA ASP A 20 7.05 -4.14 4.99
C ASP A 20 7.36 -3.06 6.03
N LEU A 21 7.71 -1.85 5.58
CA LEU A 21 7.95 -0.70 6.47
C LEU A 21 6.67 -0.28 7.21
N ILE A 22 5.54 -0.21 6.52
CA ILE A 22 4.23 0.08 7.14
C ILE A 22 3.89 -0.98 8.18
N ARG A 23 4.05 -2.26 7.84
CA ARG A 23 3.82 -3.38 8.74
C ARG A 23 4.71 -3.29 9.98
N ALA A 24 6.00 -3.01 9.81
CA ALA A 24 6.95 -2.87 10.92
C ALA A 24 6.55 -1.73 11.85
N ALA A 25 6.22 -0.55 11.30
CA ALA A 25 5.76 0.59 12.09
C ALA A 25 4.46 0.29 12.85
N ARG A 26 3.50 -0.37 12.19
CA ARG A 26 2.24 -0.79 12.82
C ARG A 26 2.48 -1.76 13.98
N LEU A 27 3.34 -2.76 13.80
CA LEU A 27 3.68 -3.74 14.84
C LEU A 27 4.43 -3.09 16.00
N HIS A 28 5.35 -2.15 15.72
CA HIS A 28 6.03 -1.37 16.75
C HIS A 28 5.05 -0.56 17.60
N ALA A 29 4.03 0.03 16.96
CA ALA A 29 2.92 0.71 17.63
C ALA A 29 1.91 -0.24 18.32
N LYS A 30 2.13 -1.56 18.26
CA LYS A 30 1.23 -2.61 18.81
C LYS A 30 -0.20 -2.53 18.27
N LEU A 31 -0.36 -2.10 17.03
CA LEU A 31 -1.67 -2.00 16.38
C LEU A 31 -1.97 -3.25 15.54
N THR A 32 -3.22 -3.72 15.59
CA THR A 32 -3.73 -4.66 14.58
C THR A 32 -3.95 -3.92 13.26
N GLN A 33 -4.07 -4.66 12.15
CA GLN A 33 -4.46 -4.05 10.88
C GLN A 33 -5.81 -3.32 11.00
N GLU A 34 -6.79 -3.90 11.71
CA GLU A 34 -8.11 -3.28 11.92
C GLU A 34 -7.97 -1.96 12.68
N ALA A 35 -7.19 -1.92 13.76
CA ALA A 35 -7.01 -0.73 14.57
C ALA A 35 -6.33 0.41 13.80
N LEU A 36 -5.28 0.12 13.02
CA LEU A 36 -4.65 1.14 12.17
C LEU A 36 -5.61 1.63 11.10
N ALA A 37 -6.30 0.70 10.42
CA ALA A 37 -7.22 1.02 9.33
C ALA A 37 -8.36 1.94 9.80
N LEU A 38 -8.97 1.64 10.95
CA LEU A 38 -9.98 2.52 11.59
C LEU A 38 -9.42 3.91 11.91
N ARG A 39 -8.20 4.00 12.44
CA ARG A 39 -7.55 5.26 12.81
C ARG A 39 -7.30 6.19 11.62
N ILE A 40 -7.02 5.62 10.44
CA ILE A 40 -6.73 6.40 9.22
C ILE A 40 -7.92 6.48 8.26
N GLY A 41 -9.12 6.04 8.67
CA GLY A 41 -10.31 6.06 7.82
C GLY A 41 -10.20 5.16 6.58
N MET A 42 -9.48 4.03 6.68
CA MET A 42 -9.29 3.06 5.60
C MET A 42 -9.95 1.72 5.95
N ALA A 43 -10.41 0.97 4.95
CA ALA A 43 -10.84 -0.41 5.17
C ALA A 43 -9.65 -1.34 5.44
N ARG A 44 -9.76 -2.25 6.42
CA ARG A 44 -8.69 -3.21 6.79
C ARG A 44 -8.16 -4.02 5.59
N HIS A 45 -9.04 -4.47 4.70
CA HIS A 45 -8.62 -5.24 3.52
C HIS A 45 -7.72 -4.43 2.57
N SER A 46 -7.92 -3.11 2.50
CA SER A 46 -7.08 -2.21 1.71
C SER A 46 -5.70 -2.05 2.33
N LEU A 47 -5.63 -1.87 3.65
CA LEU A 47 -4.37 -1.88 4.38
C LEU A 47 -3.62 -3.21 4.21
N ASN A 48 -4.31 -4.35 4.27
CA ASN A 48 -3.68 -5.66 4.06
C ASN A 48 -3.04 -5.79 2.67
N ARG A 49 -3.71 -5.31 1.61
CA ARG A 49 -3.11 -5.34 0.26
C ARG A 49 -1.90 -4.42 0.14
N ILE A 50 -1.92 -3.28 0.83
CA ILE A 50 -0.78 -2.35 0.89
C ILE A 50 0.41 -3.01 1.60
N GLU A 51 0.20 -3.60 2.78
CA GLU A 51 1.25 -4.29 3.53
C GLU A 51 1.84 -5.49 2.77
N GLN A 52 1.06 -6.15 1.91
CA GLN A 52 1.52 -7.25 1.06
C GLN A 52 2.16 -6.76 -0.27
N GLY A 53 2.18 -5.45 -0.53
CA GLY A 53 2.64 -4.87 -1.80
C GLY A 53 1.74 -5.16 -3.00
N HIS A 54 0.55 -5.74 -2.78
CA HIS A 54 -0.48 -5.98 -3.80
C HIS A 54 -1.17 -4.70 -4.26
N SER A 55 -1.04 -3.60 -3.51
CA SER A 55 -1.54 -2.27 -3.87
C SER A 55 -0.54 -1.21 -3.43
N ALA A 56 -0.45 -0.10 -4.18
CA ALA A 56 0.37 1.02 -3.77
C ALA A 56 -0.23 1.70 -2.52
N ALA A 57 0.62 2.04 -1.55
CA ALA A 57 0.26 3.01 -0.52
C ALA A 57 0.11 4.37 -1.20
N ARG A 58 -1.11 4.90 -1.25
CA ARG A 58 -1.36 6.23 -1.81
C ARG A 58 -1.00 7.25 -0.74
N ILE A 59 -0.14 8.20 -1.10
CA ILE A 59 0.18 9.37 -0.29
C ILE A 59 -0.57 10.52 -0.98
N ASP A 60 -1.85 10.69 -0.66
CA ASP A 60 -2.72 11.79 -1.09
C ASP A 60 -2.47 12.40 -2.49
N VAL A 61 -2.60 11.61 -3.58
CA VAL A 61 -2.48 12.16 -4.96
C VAL A 61 -3.60 11.76 -5.93
N PRO A 62 -4.18 12.76 -6.63
CA PRO A 62 -4.83 12.62 -7.94
C PRO A 62 -3.87 12.18 -9.06
N VAL A 63 -4.38 11.50 -10.10
CA VAL A 63 -3.59 10.99 -11.25
C VAL A 63 -3.35 12.02 -12.35
N ALA A 64 -4.07 13.14 -12.38
CA ALA A 64 -3.60 14.34 -13.09
C ALA A 64 -2.27 14.87 -12.49
N ASP A 65 -1.91 14.42 -11.29
CA ASP A 65 -0.61 14.59 -10.66
C ASP A 65 0.29 13.33 -10.75
N LEU A 66 -0.16 12.24 -11.42
CA LEU A 66 0.63 11.02 -11.71
C LEU A 66 0.89 10.77 -13.21
N VAL A 67 0.12 11.41 -14.11
CA VAL A 67 0.18 11.29 -15.59
C VAL A 67 -0.09 12.66 -16.27
N ARG A 68 0.20 13.77 -15.58
CA ARG A 68 0.95 14.87 -16.23
C ARG A 68 2.42 14.49 -16.25
#